data_AF-A0A7X8HUA1-F1
#
_entry.id   AF-A0A7X8HUA1-F1
#
_cell.length_a   1.000
_cell.length_b   1.000
_cell.length_c   1.000
_cell.angle_alpha   90.00
_cell.angle_beta   90.00
_cell.angle_gamma   90.00
#
_symmetry.space_group_name_H-M   'P 1'
#
loop_
_entity.id
_entity.type
_entity.pdbx_description
1 polymer ?
#
loop_
_entity_poly.entity_id
_entity_poly.type
_entity_poly.pdbx_seq_one_letter_code
_entity_poly.pdbx_strand_id
1 'polypeptide(L)'
;MPIYNDVTELIGRTPLLRINKLTGENDATVLIKLERNNPGGSVKDRIAYNMIKRAEEEGRLKPGGTIIEPTSGNTGIGLAMVAAALGYKVILTMPETMSIERRKLLKAY
;
A
#
# COMPACT_ATOMS: atom_id res chain seq x y z
N MET A 1 -4.00 -20.09 12.48
CA MET A 1 -3.83 -19.03 11.45
C MET A 1 -2.83 -19.54 10.42
N PRO A 2 -2.99 -19.22 9.14
CA PRO A 2 -1.96 -19.52 8.14
C PRO A 2 -0.67 -18.75 8.46
N ILE A 3 0.47 -19.33 8.07
CA ILE A 3 1.79 -18.68 8.10
C ILE A 3 2.04 -18.12 6.70
N TYR A 4 2.50 -16.88 6.61
CA TYR A 4 2.77 -16.17 5.37
C TYR A 4 4.28 -16.00 5.17
N ASN A 5 4.74 -15.98 3.92
CA ASN A 5 6.17 -15.88 3.62
C ASN A 5 6.71 -14.45 3.76
N ASP A 6 5.87 -13.46 3.45
CA ASP A 6 6.20 -12.04 3.60
C ASP A 6 4.92 -11.19 3.78
N VAL A 7 5.12 -9.89 3.99
CA VAL A 7 4.03 -8.92 4.25
C VAL A 7 3.12 -8.70 3.04
N THR A 8 3.57 -8.97 1.82
CA THR A 8 2.77 -8.75 0.60
C THR A 8 1.61 -9.73 0.48
N GLU A 9 1.74 -10.94 1.04
CA GLU A 9 0.66 -11.94 1.09
C GLU A 9 -0.51 -11.51 2.00
N LEU A 10 -0.30 -10.51 2.86
CA LEU A 10 -1.32 -9.90 3.71
C LEU A 10 -2.07 -8.75 3.03
N ILE A 11 -1.68 -8.34 1.82
CA ILE A 11 -2.33 -7.25 1.09
C ILE A 11 -3.70 -7.70 0.59
N GLY A 12 -4.71 -6.88 0.88
CA GLY A 12 -6.09 -7.08 0.46
C GLY A 12 -6.91 -7.88 1.46
N ARG A 13 -7.91 -8.61 0.95
CA ARG A 13 -8.91 -9.34 1.76
C ARG A 13 -9.51 -8.52 2.92
N THR A 14 -9.58 -7.19 2.74
CA THR A 14 -10.08 -6.25 3.74
C THR A 14 -11.58 -6.44 3.97
N PRO A 15 -12.06 -6.25 5.21
CA PRO A 15 -13.45 -6.50 5.54
C PRO A 15 -14.41 -5.44 4.96
N LEU A 16 -15.66 -5.84 4.80
CA LEU A 16 -16.79 -4.92 4.61
C LEU A 16 -17.44 -4.67 5.97
N LEU A 17 -17.69 -3.40 6.30
CA LEU A 17 -18.37 -2.99 7.51
C LEU A 17 -19.70 -2.32 7.16
N ARG A 18 -20.81 -2.83 7.69
CA ARG A 18 -22.13 -2.21 7.52
C ARG A 18 -22.26 -0.95 8.38
N ILE A 19 -22.80 0.12 7.80
CA ILE A 19 -23.21 1.30 8.55
C ILE A 19 -24.62 1.07 9.09
N ASN A 20 -24.79 1.13 10.42
CA ASN A 20 -26.10 0.84 11.07
C ASN A 20 -26.82 2.10 11.58
N LYS A 21 -26.10 3.19 11.87
CA LYS A 21 -26.66 4.37 12.57
C LYS A 21 -26.90 5.59 11.67
N LEU A 22 -26.43 5.55 10.42
CA LEU A 22 -26.59 6.65 9.46
C LEU A 22 -27.59 6.30 8.33
N THR A 23 -28.20 5.12 8.40
CA THR A 23 -29.17 4.60 7.44
C THR A 23 -30.42 4.18 8.21
N GLY A 24 -31.59 4.61 7.74
CA GLY A 24 -32.90 4.18 8.25
C GLY A 24 -33.37 2.86 7.64
N GLU A 25 -34.54 2.41 8.09
CA GLU A 25 -35.17 1.16 7.64
C GLU A 25 -35.50 1.14 6.14
N ASN A 26 -35.83 2.30 5.57
CA ASN A 26 -36.18 2.48 4.16
C ASN A 26 -34.98 2.86 3.28
N ASP A 27 -33.79 3.01 3.86
CA ASP A 27 -32.58 3.39 3.12
C ASP A 27 -31.87 2.16 2.54
N ALA A 28 -31.02 2.40 1.55
CA ALA A 28 -30.18 1.35 0.98
C ALA A 28 -29.14 0.83 1.99
N THR A 29 -28.71 -0.43 1.83
CA THR A 29 -27.58 -0.98 2.59
C THR A 29 -26.29 -0.28 2.18
N VAL A 30 -25.65 0.42 3.12
CA VAL A 30 -24.34 1.05 2.91
C VAL A 30 -23.24 0.24 3.60
N LEU A 31 -22.23 -0.16 2.83
CA LEU A 31 -21.07 -0.92 3.30
C LEU A 31 -19.77 -0.13 3.07
N ILE A 32 -18.86 -0.16 4.05
CA ILE A 32 -17.53 0.43 3.97
C ILE A 32 -16.51 -0.68 3.72
N LYS A 33 -15.70 -0.56 2.67
CA LYS A 33 -14.51 -1.41 2.46
C LYS A 33 -13.33 -0.85 3.24
N LEU A 34 -12.89 -1.55 4.29
CA LEU A 34 -11.88 -1.05 5.24
C LEU A 34 -10.44 -1.20 4.71
N GLU A 35 -10.09 -0.45 3.68
CA GLU A 35 -8.76 -0.48 3.04
C GLU A 35 -7.61 0.02 3.92
N ARG A 36 -7.90 0.65 5.05
CA ARG A 36 -6.88 0.98 6.06
C ARG A 36 -6.26 -0.26 6.72
N ASN A 37 -6.90 -1.43 6.58
CA ASN A 37 -6.46 -2.68 7.19
C ASN A 37 -5.41 -3.43 6.37
N ASN A 38 -4.97 -2.89 5.22
CA ASN A 38 -3.78 -3.38 4.56
C ASN A 38 -2.54 -3.09 5.43
N PRO A 39 -1.44 -3.87 5.31
CA PRO A 39 -0.28 -3.77 6.20
C PRO A 39 0.45 -2.41 6.19
N GLY A 40 0.47 -1.72 5.05
CA GLY A 40 0.97 -0.34 4.89
C GLY A 40 -0.08 0.73 5.22
N GLY A 41 -1.25 0.33 5.72
CA GLY A 41 -2.26 1.21 6.29
C GLY A 41 -3.19 1.87 5.26
N SER A 42 -3.16 1.45 3.98
CA SER A 42 -4.03 2.06 2.97
C SER A 42 -4.31 1.18 1.77
N VAL A 43 -5.26 1.62 0.92
CA VAL A 43 -5.56 1.00 -0.38
C VAL A 43 -4.36 0.96 -1.33
N LYS A 44 -3.35 1.83 -1.13
CA LYS A 44 -2.23 1.98 -2.07
C LYS A 44 -1.28 0.79 -2.07
N ASP A 45 -1.28 -0.02 -1.02
CA ASP A 45 -0.51 -1.27 -0.95
C ASP A 45 -0.85 -2.20 -2.12
N ARG A 46 -2.13 -2.23 -2.53
CA ARG A 46 -2.61 -3.03 -3.66
C ARG A 46 -1.95 -2.62 -4.96
N ILE A 47 -1.91 -1.31 -5.24
CA ILE A 47 -1.33 -0.83 -6.50
C ILE A 47 0.20 -0.93 -6.46
N ALA A 48 0.82 -0.71 -5.31
CA ALA A 48 2.27 -0.85 -5.16
C ALA A 48 2.70 -2.29 -5.48
N TYR A 49 2.04 -3.27 -4.87
CA TYR A 49 2.26 -4.68 -5.17
C TYR A 49 2.03 -5.01 -6.64
N ASN A 50 0.88 -4.63 -7.19
CA ASN A 50 0.54 -4.96 -8.56
C ASN A 50 1.49 -4.32 -9.60
N MET A 51 1.89 -3.06 -9.39
CA MET A 51 2.83 -2.38 -10.28
C MET A 51 4.21 -3.04 -10.28
N ILE A 52 4.71 -3.44 -9.10
CA ILE A 52 6.01 -4.11 -8.98
C ILE A 52 5.96 -5.48 -9.65
N LYS A 53 4.98 -6.33 -9.28
CA LYS A 53 4.83 -7.67 -9.89
C LYS A 53 4.65 -7.58 -11.40
N ARG A 54 3.87 -6.61 -11.89
CA ARG A 54 3.68 -6.42 -13.32
C ARG A 54 4.97 -6.00 -14.03
N ALA A 55 5.74 -5.10 -13.43
CA ALA A 55 7.03 -4.69 -13.98
C ALA A 55 8.06 -5.83 -14.00
N GLU A 56 8.03 -6.74 -13.02
CA GLU A 56 8.82 -7.98 -13.03
C GLU A 56 8.40 -8.90 -14.18
N GLU A 57 7.10 -9.19 -14.31
CA GLU A 57 6.53 -10.04 -15.38
C GLU A 57 6.86 -9.51 -16.78
N GLU A 58 6.81 -8.19 -16.96
CA GLU A 58 7.13 -7.52 -18.22
C GLU A 58 8.65 -7.39 -18.47
N GLY A 59 9.50 -7.82 -17.52
CA GLY A 59 10.96 -7.70 -17.59
C GLY A 59 11.49 -6.26 -17.49
N ARG A 60 10.64 -5.31 -17.10
CA ARG A 60 10.97 -3.88 -16.94
C ARG A 60 11.67 -3.61 -15.61
N LEU A 61 11.41 -4.43 -14.61
CA LEU A 61 12.10 -4.42 -13.32
C LEU A 61 12.89 -5.71 -13.16
N LYS A 62 14.22 -5.58 -13.10
CA LYS A 62 15.13 -6.71 -12.86
C LYS A 62 15.36 -6.89 -11.36
N PRO A 63 15.71 -8.10 -10.87
CA PRO A 63 16.04 -8.34 -9.47
C PRO A 63 17.07 -7.34 -8.93
N GLY A 64 16.81 -6.77 -7.75
CA GLY A 64 17.65 -5.73 -7.14
C GLY A 64 17.56 -4.35 -7.83
N GLY A 65 16.62 -4.18 -8.77
CA GLY A 65 16.37 -2.93 -9.47
C GLY A 65 15.95 -1.77 -8.55
N THR A 66 15.91 -0.57 -9.11
CA THR A 66 15.53 0.65 -8.40
C THR A 66 14.22 1.19 -8.94
N ILE A 67 13.29 1.47 -8.03
CA ILE A 67 11.99 2.08 -8.28
C ILE A 67 12.09 3.57 -7.92
N ILE A 68 11.66 4.45 -8.81
CA ILE A 68 11.66 5.89 -8.59
C ILE A 68 10.24 6.41 -8.77
N GLU A 69 9.68 7.05 -7.75
CA GLU A 69 8.29 7.54 -7.78
C GLU A 69 8.17 8.94 -7.14
N PRO A 70 7.56 9.92 -7.83
CA PRO A 70 7.25 11.22 -7.25
C PRO A 70 5.98 11.15 -6.40
N THR A 71 6.14 10.91 -5.10
CA THR A 71 5.02 10.85 -4.17
C THR A 71 5.43 11.21 -2.75
N SER A 72 4.59 12.02 -2.10
CA SER A 72 4.62 12.24 -0.66
C SER A 72 3.58 11.40 0.08
N GLY A 73 2.83 10.57 -0.65
CA GLY A 73 1.58 9.97 -0.21
C GLY A 73 1.69 8.54 0.31
N ASN A 74 0.53 7.89 0.42
CA ASN A 74 0.45 6.47 0.78
C ASN A 74 1.01 5.54 -0.31
N THR A 75 1.09 6.01 -1.56
CA THR A 75 1.79 5.27 -2.63
C THR A 75 3.26 5.07 -2.27
N GLY A 76 3.92 6.09 -1.70
CA GLY A 76 5.30 5.98 -1.25
C GLY A 76 5.47 4.95 -0.14
N ILE A 77 4.54 4.92 0.82
CA ILE A 77 4.53 3.93 1.92
C ILE A 77 4.35 2.53 1.36
N GLY A 78 3.35 2.32 0.50
CA GLY A 78 3.09 1.02 -0.13
C GLY A 78 4.27 0.53 -0.98
N LEU A 79 4.89 1.42 -1.78
CA LEU A 79 6.06 1.08 -2.58
C LEU A 79 7.27 0.76 -1.71
N ALA A 80 7.55 1.55 -0.68
CA ALA A 80 8.67 1.31 0.24
C ALA A 80 8.52 -0.04 0.96
N MET A 81 7.33 -0.33 1.51
CA MET A 81 7.04 -1.60 2.18
C MET A 81 7.16 -2.80 1.24
N VAL A 82 6.54 -2.75 0.06
CA VAL A 82 6.57 -3.88 -0.89
C VAL A 82 7.97 -4.07 -1.46
N ALA A 83 8.67 -2.99 -1.79
CA ALA A 83 10.03 -3.08 -2.29
C ALA A 83 11.00 -3.65 -1.24
N ALA A 84 10.88 -3.24 0.02
CA ALA A 84 11.66 -3.82 1.11
C ALA A 84 11.42 -5.33 1.25
N ALA A 85 10.16 -5.77 1.14
CA ALA A 85 9.80 -7.19 1.19
C ALA A 85 10.33 -7.99 -0.01
N LEU A 86 10.36 -7.40 -1.21
CA LEU A 86 10.75 -8.06 -2.46
C LEU A 86 12.23 -7.82 -2.86
N GLY A 87 12.99 -7.07 -2.07
CA GLY A 87 14.43 -6.84 -2.30
C GLY A 87 14.75 -5.76 -3.36
N TYR A 88 13.91 -4.74 -3.51
CA TYR A 88 14.13 -3.61 -4.41
C TYR A 88 14.56 -2.35 -3.67
N LYS A 89 15.30 -1.47 -4.37
CA LYS A 89 15.60 -0.12 -3.88
C LYS A 89 14.46 0.83 -4.27
N VAL A 90 14.12 1.78 -3.41
CA VAL A 90 13.13 2.82 -3.69
C VAL A 90 13.73 4.20 -3.49
N ILE A 91 13.47 5.09 -4.43
CA ILE A 91 13.74 6.52 -4.33
C ILE A 91 12.41 7.25 -4.47
N LEU A 92 12.00 7.94 -3.42
CA LEU A 92 10.78 8.75 -3.43
C LEU A 92 11.16 10.23 -3.56
N THR A 93 10.63 10.89 -4.57
CA THR A 93 10.79 12.34 -4.72
C THR A 93 9.54 13.04 -4.21
N MET A 94 9.71 14.11 -3.43
CA MET A 94 8.61 14.86 -2.84
C MET A 94 9.03 16.31 -2.57
N PRO A 95 8.09 17.27 -2.49
CA PRO A 95 8.40 18.63 -2.08
C PRO A 95 9.01 18.69 -0.68
N GLU A 96 9.90 19.66 -0.45
CA GLU A 96 10.53 19.88 0.85
C GLU A 96 9.54 20.23 1.97
N THR A 97 8.36 20.73 1.60
CA THR A 97 7.26 21.11 2.50
C THR A 97 6.60 19.94 3.21
N MET A 98 6.96 18.70 2.86
CA MET A 98 6.42 17.51 3.51
C MET A 98 6.93 17.34 4.95
N SER A 99 6.03 16.86 5.82
CA SER A 99 6.32 16.73 7.24
C SER A 99 7.51 15.81 7.52
N ILE A 100 8.21 16.06 8.62
CA ILE A 100 9.38 15.27 9.03
C ILE A 100 8.94 13.86 9.42
N GLU A 101 7.78 13.72 10.07
CA GLU A 101 7.19 12.44 10.47
C GLU A 101 6.98 11.54 9.25
N ARG A 102 6.47 12.12 8.16
CA ARG A 102 6.21 11.36 6.93
C ARG A 102 7.51 10.93 6.26
N ARG A 103 8.52 11.80 6.23
CA ARG A 103 9.86 11.45 5.75
C ARG A 103 10.53 10.36 6.59
N LYS A 104 10.35 10.39 7.91
CA LYS A 104 10.88 9.36 8.84
C LYS A 104 10.20 8.02 8.63
N LEU A 105 8.87 8.01 8.50
CA LEU A 105 8.12 6.78 8.22
C LEU A 105 8.60 6.10 6.93
N LEU A 106 8.81 6.87 5.87
CA LEU A 106 9.27 6.35 4.59
C LEU A 106 10.71 5.83 4.63
N LYS A 107 11.59 6.41 5.46
CA LYS A 107 12.97 5.96 5.66
C LYS A 107 13.11 4.72 6.54
N ALA A 108 12.06 4.35 7.28
CA ALA A 108 12.10 3.20 8.19
C ALA A 108 11.89 1.86 7.45
N TYR A 109 11.35 1.92 6.24
CA TYR A 109 11.29 0.82 5.29
C TYR A 109 12.58 0.77 4.46
#